data_AF-A0A1F6PCR6-F1
#
_entry.id   AF-A0A1F6PCR6-F1
#
_cell.length_a   1.000
_cell.length_b   1.000
_cell.length_c   1.000
_cell.angle_alpha   90.00
_cell.angle_beta   90.00
_cell.angle_gamma   90.00
#
_symmetry.space_group_name_H-M   'P 1'
#
loop_
_entity.id
_entity.type
_entity.pdbx_description
1 polymer ?
#
loop_
_entity_poly.entity_id
_entity_poly.type
_entity_poly.pdbx_seq_one_letter_code
_entity_poly.pdbx_strand_id
1 'polypeptide(L)'
;MYLIQILLALFALFALLKTKQKFSLGDIGRRDLLVWVLLWVAVIVVAIAPNSAAVFAKMTGVGRGADLVVYLALALLFYLFFRMTVRIEKMKREITVLTREISLKEKNSESK
;
A
#
# COMPACT_ATOMS: atom_id res chain seq x y z
N MET A 1 5.91 3.42 28.35
CA MET A 1 4.99 4.34 27.64
C MET A 1 5.64 5.09 26.46
N TYR A 2 6.91 5.52 26.55
CA TYR A 2 7.61 6.21 25.44
C TYR A 2 8.21 5.29 24.35
N LEU A 3 8.41 3.99 24.66
CA LEU A 3 9.05 3.04 23.74
C LEU A 3 8.25 2.85 22.42
N ILE A 4 6.92 2.75 22.53
CA ILE A 4 6.02 2.60 21.39
C ILE A 4 6.00 3.87 20.53
N GLN A 5 6.04 5.04 21.18
CA GLN A 5 6.11 6.34 20.50
C GLN A 5 7.42 6.50 19.71
N ILE A 6 8.55 6.09 20.29
CA ILE A 6 9.86 6.12 19.63
C ILE A 6 9.90 5.14 18.45
N LEU A 7 9.38 3.93 18.61
CA LEU A 7 9.27 2.95 17.51
C LEU A 7 8.39 3.46 16.37
N LEU A 8 7.23 4.07 16.68
CA LEU A 8 6.32 4.64 15.69
C LEU A 8 6.93 5.86 14.98
N ALA A 9 7.63 6.73 15.71
CA ALA A 9 8.33 7.87 15.12
C ALA A 9 9.45 7.41 14.18
N LEU A 10 10.22 6.40 14.57
CA LEU A 10 11.31 5.84 13.76
C LEU A 10 10.77 5.11 12.52
N PHE A 11 9.65 4.40 12.66
CA PHE A 11 8.95 3.77 11.55
C PHE A 11 8.36 4.80 10.57
N ALA A 12 7.76 5.89 11.08
CA ALA A 12 7.24 6.98 10.26
C ALA A 12 8.36 7.71 9.51
N LEU A 13 9.51 7.94 10.14
CA LEU A 13 10.68 8.53 9.49
C LEU A 13 11.21 7.62 8.37
N PHE A 14 11.36 6.33 8.65
CA PHE A 14 11.78 5.34 7.66
C PHE A 14 10.81 5.26 6.47
N ALA A 15 9.52 5.29 6.76
CA ALA A 15 8.46 5.31 5.77
C ALA A 15 8.47 6.55 4.87
N LEU A 16 8.71 7.73 5.44
CA LEU A 16 8.86 8.98 4.67
C LEU A 16 10.09 8.92 3.76
N LEU A 17 11.20 8.37 4.25
CA LEU A 17 12.42 8.18 3.45
C LEU A 17 12.19 7.20 2.29
N LYS A 18 11.51 6.07 2.54
CA LYS A 18 11.10 5.11 1.49
C LYS A 18 10.17 5.75 0.47
N THR A 19 9.23 6.59 0.91
CA THR A 19 8.30 7.30 0.02
C THR A 19 9.04 8.32 -0.87
N LYS A 20 10.00 9.07 -0.29
CA LYS A 20 10.87 9.98 -1.05
C LYS A 20 11.80 9.25 -2.02
N GLN A 21 12.40 8.13 -1.62
CA GLN A 21 13.23 7.30 -2.51
C GLN A 21 12.41 6.80 -3.71
N LYS A 22 11.20 6.31 -3.45
CA LYS A 22 10.36 5.74 -4.51
C LYS A 22 9.78 6.81 -5.45
N PHE A 23 9.66 8.07 -5.00
CA PHE A 23 9.39 9.23 -5.85
C PHE A 23 10.59 9.63 -6.72
N SER A 24 11.81 9.58 -6.16
CA SER A 24 13.04 9.92 -6.89
C SER A 24 13.37 8.93 -8.02
N LEU A 25 12.87 7.70 -7.94
CA LEU A 25 13.04 6.69 -9.00
C LEU A 25 12.03 6.82 -10.16
N GLY A 26 11.03 7.71 -10.06
CA GLY A 26 10.02 7.90 -11.12
C GLY A 26 8.95 6.79 -11.21
N ASP A 27 9.01 5.78 -10.33
CA ASP A 27 8.14 4.60 -10.32
C ASP A 27 6.70 4.85 -9.82
N ILE A 28 6.40 6.05 -9.32
CA ILE A 28 5.09 6.40 -8.76
C ILE A 28 4.61 7.77 -9.21
N GLY A 29 3.35 7.85 -9.64
CA GLY A 29 2.72 9.11 -10.02
C GLY A 29 2.46 10.01 -8.81
N ARG A 30 2.25 11.32 -9.07
CA ARG A 30 1.95 12.32 -8.02
C ARG A 30 0.77 11.93 -7.11
N ARG A 31 -0.20 11.18 -7.65
CA ARG A 31 -1.37 10.67 -6.90
C ARG A 31 -0.98 9.62 -5.86
N ASP A 32 -0.10 8.69 -6.23
CA ASP A 32 0.33 7.62 -5.33
C ASP A 32 1.17 8.18 -4.18
N LEU A 33 1.99 9.21 -4.43
CA LEU A 33 2.74 9.91 -3.38
C LEU A 33 1.79 10.56 -2.37
N LEU A 34 0.76 11.28 -2.84
CA LEU A 34 -0.24 11.90 -1.97
C LEU A 34 -0.96 10.87 -1.10
N VAL A 35 -1.36 9.73 -1.66
CA VAL A 35 -2.01 8.64 -0.90
C VAL A 35 -1.08 8.10 0.19
N TRP A 36 0.19 7.86 -0.14
CA TRP A 36 1.16 7.35 0.83
C TRP A 36 1.47 8.35 1.94
N VAL A 37 1.67 9.63 1.61
CA VAL A 37 1.89 10.69 2.62
C VAL A 37 0.68 10.81 3.55
N LEU A 38 -0.54 10.81 2.99
CA LEU A 38 -1.77 10.91 3.78
C LEU A 38 -1.93 9.71 4.72
N LEU A 39 -1.61 8.50 4.25
CA LEU A 39 -1.62 7.29 5.07
C LEU A 39 -0.63 7.39 6.25
N TRP A 40 0.61 7.82 6.01
CA TRP A 40 1.61 7.99 7.07
C TRP A 40 1.24 9.07 8.07
N VAL A 41 0.65 10.18 7.61
CA VAL A 41 0.10 11.21 8.49
C VAL A 41 -1.02 10.64 9.38
N ALA A 42 -1.93 9.84 8.82
CA ALA A 42 -2.98 9.19 9.59
C ALA A 42 -2.41 8.26 10.69
N VAL A 43 -1.36 7.49 10.37
CA VAL A 43 -0.66 6.63 11.35
C VAL A 43 -0.04 7.45 12.49
N ILE A 44 0.60 8.58 12.17
CA ILE A 44 1.18 9.48 13.18
C ILE A 44 0.09 10.08 14.09
N VAL A 45 -1.04 10.49 13.52
CA VAL A 45 -2.18 11.04 14.29
C VAL A 45 -2.73 10.00 15.27
N VAL A 46 -2.91 8.74 14.83
CA VAL A 46 -3.35 7.64 15.69
C VAL A 46 -2.30 7.31 16.77
N ALA A 47 -1.01 7.41 16.44
CA ALA A 47 0.09 7.14 17.36
C ALA A 47 0.22 8.17 18.50
N ILE A 48 -0.06 9.46 18.22
CA ILE A 48 0.15 10.55 19.17
C ILE A 48 -1.01 10.67 20.17
N ALA A 49 -2.23 10.25 19.80
CA ALA A 49 -3.41 10.45 20.63
C ALA A 49 -4.17 9.13 20.92
N PRO A 50 -3.71 8.29 21.87
CA PRO A 50 -4.48 7.11 22.32
C PRO A 50 -5.86 7.48 22.92
N ASN A 51 -6.03 8.72 23.40
CA ASN A 51 -7.33 9.25 23.85
C ASN A 51 -8.32 9.58 22.72
N SER A 52 -7.84 9.80 21.49
CA SER A 52 -8.74 10.00 20.33
C SER A 52 -9.38 8.68 19.90
N ALA A 53 -8.62 7.58 19.99
CA ALA A 53 -9.14 6.22 19.83
C ALA A 53 -10.20 5.87 20.88
N ALA A 54 -10.13 6.43 22.09
CA ALA A 54 -11.13 6.26 23.14
C ALA A 54 -12.46 7.00 22.85
N VAL A 55 -12.43 8.14 22.16
CA VAL A 55 -13.65 8.85 21.70
C VAL A 55 -14.35 8.05 20.61
N PHE A 56 -13.60 7.50 19.65
CA PHE A 56 -14.16 6.61 18.62
C PHE A 56 -14.69 5.30 19.22
N ALA A 57 -13.99 4.71 20.20
CA ALA A 57 -14.44 3.50 20.89
C ALA A 57 -15.83 3.63 21.55
N LYS A 58 -16.16 4.83 22.06
CA LYS A 58 -17.48 5.11 22.64
C LYS A 58 -18.61 5.14 21.61
N MET A 59 -18.30 5.41 20.33
CA MET A 59 -19.29 5.49 19.25
C MET A 59 -19.45 4.16 18.50
N THR A 60 -18.43 3.30 18.52
CA THR A 60 -18.39 2.03 17.77
C THR A 60 -18.58 0.78 18.64
N GLY A 61 -18.55 0.90 19.97
CA GLY A 61 -18.83 -0.22 20.89
C GLY A 61 -17.69 -1.24 21.06
N VAL A 62 -16.52 -0.99 20.47
CA VAL A 62 -15.33 -1.86 20.62
C VAL A 62 -14.47 -1.32 21.76
N GLY A 63 -14.29 -2.10 22.83
CA GLY A 63 -13.67 -1.67 24.10
C GLY A 63 -12.24 -1.16 24.02
N ARG A 64 -11.57 -1.24 22.86
CA ARG A 64 -10.24 -0.65 22.60
C ARG A 64 -10.21 -0.08 21.19
N GLY A 65 -10.05 1.24 21.06
CA GLY A 65 -10.01 1.91 19.75
C GLY A 65 -8.84 1.49 18.85
N ALA A 66 -7.80 0.88 19.42
CA ALA A 66 -6.71 0.27 18.66
C ALA A 66 -7.18 -0.93 17.81
N ASP A 67 -8.12 -1.73 18.30
CA ASP A 67 -8.56 -2.95 17.62
C ASP A 67 -9.34 -2.61 16.34
N LEU A 68 -10.10 -1.51 16.35
CA LEU A 68 -10.79 -1.01 15.16
C LEU A 68 -9.81 -0.55 14.06
N VAL A 69 -8.74 0.14 14.45
CA VAL A 69 -7.70 0.56 13.50
C VAL A 69 -7.03 -0.67 12.90
N VAL A 70 -6.77 -1.70 13.71
CA VAL A 70 -6.20 -2.97 13.25
C VAL A 70 -7.15 -3.68 12.28
N TYR A 71 -8.44 -3.77 12.59
CA TYR A 71 -9.42 -4.37 11.67
C TYR A 71 -9.54 -3.63 10.35
N LEU A 72 -9.59 -2.29 10.38
CA LEU A 72 -9.61 -1.47 9.16
C LEU A 72 -8.32 -1.64 8.35
N ALA A 73 -7.16 -1.66 9.01
CA ALA A 73 -5.88 -1.88 8.35
C ALA A 73 -5.80 -3.26 7.71
N LEU A 74 -6.28 -4.30 8.40
CA LEU A 74 -6.39 -5.66 7.87
C LEU A 74 -7.29 -5.73 6.64
N ALA A 75 -8.50 -5.16 6.72
CA ALA A 75 -9.43 -5.13 5.59
C ALA A 75 -8.81 -4.40 4.37
N LEU A 76 -8.17 -3.26 4.62
CA LEU A 76 -7.50 -2.48 3.58
C LEU A 76 -6.32 -3.23 2.98
N LEU A 77 -5.50 -3.90 3.81
CA LEU A 77 -4.41 -4.77 3.36
C LEU A 77 -4.92 -5.91 2.48
N PHE A 78 -5.97 -6.62 2.91
CA PHE A 78 -6.58 -7.67 2.11
C PHE A 78 -7.09 -7.15 0.76
N TYR A 79 -7.76 -6.00 0.75
CA TYR A 79 -8.22 -5.37 -0.48
C TYR A 79 -7.07 -5.00 -1.43
N LEU A 80 -6.01 -4.38 -0.90
CA LEU A 80 -4.82 -4.02 -1.69
C LEU A 80 -4.10 -5.27 -2.22
N PHE A 81 -3.98 -6.30 -1.40
CA PHE A 81 -3.38 -7.58 -1.79
C PHE A 81 -4.18 -8.23 -2.92
N PHE A 82 -5.51 -8.31 -2.78
CA PHE A 82 -6.39 -8.80 -3.83
C PHE A 82 -6.22 -8.01 -5.13
N ARG A 83 -6.24 -6.68 -5.06
CA ARG A 83 -6.03 -5.80 -6.22
C ARG A 83 -4.67 -6.02 -6.88
N MET A 84 -3.62 -6.24 -6.09
CA MET A 84 -2.27 -6.54 -6.59
C MET A 84 -2.27 -7.86 -7.35
N THR A 85 -2.85 -8.92 -6.80
CA THR A 85 -2.97 -10.23 -7.46
C THR A 85 -3.70 -10.13 -8.80
N VAL A 86 -4.82 -9.40 -8.86
CA VAL A 86 -5.54 -9.16 -10.11
C VAL A 86 -4.67 -8.44 -11.15
N ARG A 87 -3.86 -7.46 -10.72
CA ARG A 87 -2.96 -6.73 -11.63
C ARG A 87 -1.83 -7.64 -12.15
N ILE A 88 -1.27 -8.47 -11.29
CA ILE A 88 -0.25 -9.47 -11.68
C ILE A 88 -0.82 -10.43 -12.72
N GLU A 89 -2.05 -10.92 -12.52
CA GLU A 89 -2.67 -11.86 -13.46
C GLU A 89 -2.93 -11.22 -14.84
N LYS A 90 -3.37 -9.96 -14.87
CA LYS A 90 -3.49 -9.20 -16.13
C LYS A 90 -2.15 -9.05 -16.85
N MET A 91 -1.09 -8.69 -16.10
CA MET A 91 0.26 -8.56 -16.67
C MET A 91 0.76 -9.90 -17.25
N LYS A 92 0.54 -11.03 -16.56
CA LYS A 92 0.89 -12.35 -17.09
C LYS A 92 0.18 -12.66 -18.39
N ARG A 93 -1.11 -12.33 -18.50
CA ARG A 93 -1.90 -12.52 -19.72
C ARG A 93 -1.37 -11.66 -20.87
N GLU A 94 -1.04 -10.40 -20.61
CA GLU A 94 -0.44 -9.50 -21.62
C GLU A 94 0.90 -10.03 -22.14
N ILE A 95 1.78 -10.50 -21.24
CA ILE A 95 3.05 -11.13 -21.61
C ILE A 95 2.80 -12.37 -22.48
N THR A 96 1.84 -13.21 -22.11
CA THR A 96 1.51 -14.43 -22.87
C THR A 96 1.05 -14.11 -24.29
N VAL A 97 0.22 -13.08 -24.46
CA VAL A 97 -0.23 -12.62 -25.79
C VAL A 97 0.96 -12.07 -26.58
N LEU A 98 1.80 -11.24 -25.96
CA LEU A 98 2.96 -10.63 -26.61
C LEU A 98 3.95 -11.71 -27.11
N THR A 99 4.28 -12.70 -26.27
CA THR A 99 5.15 -13.81 -26.67
C THR A 99 4.56 -14.61 -27.83
N ARG A 100 3.24 -14.87 -27.81
CA ARG A 100 2.56 -15.57 -28.91
C ARG A 100 2.63 -14.79 -30.22
N GLU A 101 2.40 -13.49 -30.19
CA GLU A 101 2.52 -12.63 -31.37
C GLU A 101 3.94 -12.62 -31.93
N ILE A 102 4.96 -12.54 -31.06
CA ILE A 102 6.37 -12.61 -31.45
C ILE A 102 6.66 -13.94 -32.16
N SER A 103 6.29 -15.09 -31.55
CA SER A 103 6.54 -16.41 -32.15
C SER A 103 5.83 -16.62 -33.49
N LEU A 104 4.59 -16.12 -33.64
CA LEU A 104 3.86 -16.21 -34.91
C LEU A 104 4.49 -15.32 -35.99
N LYS A 105 5.01 -14.15 -35.61
CA LYS A 105 5.68 -13.23 -36.52
C LYS A 105 7.01 -13.81 -37.02
N GLU A 106 7.82 -14.39 -36.12
CA GLU A 106 9.09 -15.05 -36.45
C GLU A 106 8.89 -16.21 -37.43
N LYS A 107 7.90 -17.08 -37.16
CA LYS A 107 7.56 -18.18 -38.07
C LYS A 107 7.16 -17.72 -39.47
N ASN A 108 6.41 -16.62 -39.59
CA ASN A 108 6.01 -16.08 -40.89
C ASN A 108 7.15 -15.39 -41.64
N SER A 109 8.18 -14.89 -40.94
CA SER A 109 9.38 -14.32 -41.58
C SER A 109 10.36 -15.38 -42.09
N GLU A 110 10.43 -16.56 -41.47
CA GLU A 110 11.26 -17.67 -41.94
C GLU A 110 10.67 -18.42 -43.15
N SER A 111 9.37 -18.28 -43.40
CA SER A 111 8.68 -18.93 -44.52
C SER A 111 8.63 -18.08 -45.81
N LYS A 112 9.38 -16.99 -45.88
CA LYS A 112 9.54 -16.12 -47.08
C LYS A 112 10.98 -16.15 -47.56
#